data_AF-A0A2R6RST2-F1
#
_entry.id   AF-A0A2R6RST2-F1
#
_cell.length_a   1.000
_cell.length_b   1.000
_cell.length_c   1.000
_cell.angle_alpha   90.00
_cell.angle_beta   90.00
_cell.angle_gamma   90.00
#
_symmetry.space_group_name_H-M   'P 1'
#
loop_
_entity.id
_entity.type
_entity.pdbx_description
1 polymer ?
#
loop_
_entity_poly.entity_id
_entity_poly.type
_entity_poly.pdbx_seq_one_letter_code
_entity_poly.pdbx_strand_id
1 'polypeptide(L)'
;MREILHIQGGQCGNQIGAKFWEVVCAEHGIDSTGRYSGDNDLQLERVNVYYNEASCGRFVPRAVLMDLEPGTMDSVRSGPFGQIFRPDNFVFGQSGAGNNWAKGHYTEGAELIDSVLDVVRKEAENCDCLQGFQVCHSLGGGTGSGMGTLLISKIREEYPDRMMLTFSVFPSPKVSDTVVEPYNATLSVHQLVENADECMVLDNEALYDICFRTLKLTTPSCK
;
A
#
# COMPACT_ATOMS: atom_id res chain seq x y z
N MET A 1 12.66 -12.69 13.32
CA MET A 1 13.26 -11.35 13.50
C MET A 1 12.11 -10.41 13.85
N ARG A 2 11.96 -9.23 13.26
CA ARG A 2 10.82 -8.33 13.49
C ARG A 2 10.33 -7.89 12.11
N GLU A 3 9.38 -8.61 11.55
CA GLU A 3 8.94 -8.43 10.16
C GLU A 3 7.69 -7.56 10.07
N ILE A 4 7.57 -6.77 9.00
CA ILE A 4 6.41 -5.92 8.71
C ILE A 4 5.85 -6.32 7.35
N LEU A 5 4.54 -6.55 7.29
CA LEU A 5 3.86 -6.79 6.02
C LEU A 5 3.31 -5.47 5.47
N HIS A 6 3.73 -5.12 4.26
CA HIS A 6 3.26 -3.92 3.58
C HIS A 6 2.09 -4.25 2.65
N ILE A 7 1.02 -3.46 2.70
CA ILE A 7 -0.18 -3.67 1.90
C ILE A 7 -0.51 -2.38 1.16
N GLN A 8 -0.77 -2.46 -0.15
CA GLN A 8 -1.07 -1.31 -1.01
C GLN A 8 -2.45 -1.48 -1.62
N GLY A 9 -3.31 -0.49 -1.41
CA GLY A 9 -4.71 -0.55 -1.82
C GLY A 9 -5.12 0.56 -2.80
N GLY A 10 -5.61 0.15 -3.96
CA GLY A 10 -6.13 1.03 -4.99
C GLY A 10 -5.05 1.85 -5.72
N GLN A 11 -5.47 2.65 -6.70
CA GLN A 11 -4.57 3.40 -7.57
C GLN A 11 -3.52 4.24 -6.81
N CYS A 12 -3.96 5.07 -5.86
CA CYS A 12 -3.07 5.94 -5.09
C CYS A 12 -2.10 5.14 -4.20
N GLY A 13 -2.61 4.13 -3.49
CA GLY A 13 -1.79 3.29 -2.61
C GLY A 13 -0.70 2.53 -3.36
N ASN A 14 -1.04 1.98 -4.54
CA ASN A 14 -0.08 1.27 -5.39
C ASN A 14 0.97 2.22 -6.01
N GLN A 15 0.61 3.45 -6.36
CA GLN A 15 1.59 4.44 -6.87
C GLN A 15 2.58 4.88 -5.80
N ILE A 16 2.10 5.23 -4.61
CA ILE A 16 2.95 5.61 -3.48
C ILE A 16 3.80 4.41 -3.05
N GLY A 17 3.20 3.24 -2.98
CA GLY A 17 3.89 2.01 -2.62
C GLY A 17 4.96 1.60 -3.62
N ALA A 18 4.74 1.77 -4.92
CA ALA A 18 5.77 1.56 -5.94
C ALA A 18 6.98 2.49 -5.73
N LYS A 19 6.74 3.78 -5.43
CA LYS A 19 7.80 4.74 -5.11
C LYS A 19 8.48 4.46 -3.78
N PHE A 20 7.74 4.02 -2.77
CA PHE A 20 8.30 3.57 -1.50
C PHE A 20 9.30 2.43 -1.71
N TRP A 21 8.92 1.38 -2.46
CA TRP A 21 9.83 0.26 -2.73
C TRP A 21 11.01 0.65 -3.61
N GLU A 22 10.86 1.58 -4.56
CA GLU A 22 11.99 2.12 -5.34
C GLU A 22 13.04 2.77 -4.43
N VAL A 23 12.59 3.61 -3.48
CA VAL A 23 13.48 4.27 -2.52
C VAL A 23 14.11 3.27 -1.55
N VAL A 24 13.32 2.37 -0.96
CA VAL A 24 13.83 1.37 -0.01
C VAL A 24 14.82 0.40 -0.68
N CYS A 25 14.56 -0.02 -1.92
CA CYS A 25 15.51 -0.84 -2.67
C CYS A 25 16.84 -0.09 -2.90
N ALA A 26 16.78 1.20 -3.26
CA ALA A 26 17.97 2.01 -3.44
C ALA A 26 18.76 2.19 -2.13
N GLU A 27 18.08 2.43 -1.00
CA GLU A 27 18.71 2.55 0.32
C GLU A 27 19.40 1.26 0.78
N HIS A 28 18.80 0.11 0.48
CA HIS A 28 19.36 -1.21 0.80
C HIS A 28 20.29 -1.78 -0.28
N GLY A 29 20.55 -1.04 -1.37
CA GLY A 29 21.43 -1.51 -2.46
C GLY A 29 20.90 -2.71 -3.22
N ILE A 30 19.58 -2.92 -3.24
CA ILE A 30 18.92 -4.03 -3.94
C ILE A 30 18.55 -3.59 -5.35
N ASP A 31 18.98 -4.35 -6.36
CA ASP A 31 18.68 -4.07 -7.75
C ASP A 31 17.25 -4.49 -8.15
N SER A 32 16.83 -4.17 -9.38
CA SER A 32 15.50 -4.53 -9.89
C SER A 32 15.26 -6.03 -10.04
N THR A 33 16.32 -6.85 -9.98
CA THR A 33 16.24 -8.31 -9.97
C THR A 33 16.07 -8.88 -8.56
N GLY A 34 16.24 -8.06 -7.53
CA GLY A 34 16.21 -8.44 -6.13
C GLY A 34 17.58 -8.90 -5.60
N ARG A 35 18.67 -8.65 -6.31
CA ARG A 35 20.02 -8.99 -5.84
C ARG A 35 20.66 -7.82 -5.12
N TYR A 36 21.39 -8.11 -4.07
CA TYR A 36 22.18 -7.12 -3.37
C TYR A 36 23.42 -6.75 -4.19
N SER A 37 23.61 -5.45 -4.40
CA SER A 37 24.73 -4.85 -5.12
C SER A 37 25.39 -3.71 -4.33
N GLY A 38 25.02 -3.58 -3.05
CA GLY A 38 25.56 -2.55 -2.15
C GLY A 38 26.97 -2.84 -1.65
N ASP A 39 27.56 -1.84 -1.03
CA ASP A 39 28.94 -1.82 -0.53
C ASP A 39 29.04 -1.71 0.99
N ASN A 40 27.90 -1.67 1.71
CA ASN A 40 27.85 -1.45 3.15
C ASN A 40 27.08 -2.54 3.89
N ASP A 41 27.75 -3.28 4.78
CA ASP A 41 27.17 -4.37 5.57
C ASP A 41 25.96 -3.94 6.41
N LEU A 42 25.87 -2.66 6.80
CA LEU A 42 24.72 -2.12 7.54
C LEU A 42 23.41 -2.17 6.72
N GLN A 43 23.49 -2.16 5.39
CA GLN A 43 22.32 -2.28 4.52
C GLN A 43 21.66 -3.65 4.64
N LEU A 44 22.43 -4.70 4.99
CA LEU A 44 21.92 -6.06 5.14
C LEU A 44 21.49 -6.39 6.57
N GLU A 45 21.96 -5.66 7.58
CA GLU A 45 21.73 -5.99 9.00
C GLU A 45 20.23 -6.13 9.35
N ARG A 46 19.36 -5.32 8.74
CA ARG A 46 17.91 -5.31 9.01
C ARG A 46 17.04 -5.44 7.75
N VAL A 47 17.60 -5.97 6.67
CA VAL A 47 16.87 -6.15 5.41
C VAL A 47 15.64 -7.05 5.57
N ASN A 48 15.71 -8.03 6.47
CA ASN A 48 14.65 -9.01 6.73
C ASN A 48 13.34 -8.41 7.28
N VAL A 49 13.36 -7.15 7.74
CA VAL A 49 12.15 -6.46 8.21
C VAL A 49 11.14 -6.32 7.07
N TYR A 50 11.61 -5.88 5.90
CA TYR A 50 10.79 -5.60 4.72
C TYR A 50 10.94 -6.62 3.60
N TYR A 51 12.04 -7.37 3.56
CA TYR A 51 12.31 -8.35 2.53
C TYR A 51 12.26 -9.77 3.06
N ASN A 52 11.91 -10.68 2.18
CA ASN A 52 12.07 -12.12 2.34
C ASN A 52 13.27 -12.56 1.51
N GLU A 53 14.22 -13.27 2.13
CA GLU A 53 15.37 -13.83 1.43
C GLU A 53 14.96 -15.15 0.76
N ALA A 54 14.73 -15.11 -0.54
CA ALA A 54 14.46 -16.28 -1.34
C ALA A 54 15.75 -17.02 -1.72
N SER A 55 15.60 -18.23 -2.25
CA SER A 55 16.71 -19.00 -2.79
C SER A 55 17.50 -18.21 -3.84
N CYS A 56 18.81 -18.47 -3.92
CA CYS A 56 19.76 -17.77 -4.80
C CYS A 56 20.08 -16.31 -4.42
N GLY A 57 19.91 -15.93 -3.14
CA GLY A 57 20.29 -14.61 -2.63
C GLY A 57 19.43 -13.48 -3.20
N ARG A 58 18.14 -13.78 -3.46
CA ARG A 58 17.17 -12.84 -4.01
C ARG A 58 16.27 -12.31 -2.89
N PHE A 59 16.28 -11.01 -2.68
CA PHE A 59 15.40 -10.31 -1.75
C PHE A 59 14.09 -9.95 -2.44
N VAL A 60 12.98 -10.43 -1.87
CA VAL A 60 11.62 -10.20 -2.37
C VAL A 60 10.86 -9.36 -1.35
N PRO A 61 10.28 -8.21 -1.72
CA PRO A 61 9.46 -7.41 -0.80
C PRO A 61 8.30 -8.19 -0.18
N ARG A 62 8.10 -8.04 1.13
CA ARG A 62 6.91 -8.47 1.85
C ARG A 62 5.78 -7.48 1.59
N ALA A 63 5.28 -7.50 0.35
CA ALA A 63 4.24 -6.61 -0.12
C ALA A 63 3.05 -7.40 -0.67
N VAL A 64 1.84 -6.92 -0.38
CA VAL A 64 0.59 -7.36 -1.00
C VAL A 64 -0.01 -6.16 -1.74
N LEU A 65 -0.28 -6.35 -3.03
CA LEU A 65 -0.85 -5.30 -3.88
C LEU A 65 -2.28 -5.68 -4.23
N MET A 66 -3.22 -4.80 -3.88
CA MET A 66 -4.63 -4.99 -4.19
C MET A 66 -5.23 -3.81 -4.95
N ASP A 67 -6.05 -4.12 -5.94
CA ASP A 67 -6.89 -3.14 -6.62
C ASP A 67 -8.14 -3.83 -7.18
N LEU A 68 -9.24 -3.09 -7.32
CA LEU A 68 -10.45 -3.60 -7.95
C LEU A 68 -10.37 -3.53 -9.49
N GLU A 69 -9.41 -2.75 -10.01
CA GLU A 69 -9.14 -2.61 -11.43
C GLU A 69 -7.78 -3.20 -11.83
N PRO A 70 -7.67 -3.88 -12.97
CA PRO A 70 -6.41 -4.47 -13.42
C PRO A 70 -5.37 -3.43 -13.88
N GLY A 71 -5.80 -2.25 -14.33
CA GLY A 71 -4.93 -1.28 -15.01
C GLY A 71 -3.79 -0.73 -14.15
N THR A 72 -4.00 -0.60 -12.85
CA THR A 72 -2.95 -0.18 -11.91
C THR A 72 -1.82 -1.21 -11.82
N MET A 73 -2.16 -2.51 -11.88
CA MET A 73 -1.19 -3.59 -11.72
C MET A 73 -0.24 -3.69 -12.92
N ASP A 74 -0.75 -3.46 -14.13
CA ASP A 74 0.08 -3.39 -15.34
C ASP A 74 1.08 -2.24 -15.26
N SER A 75 0.67 -1.13 -14.65
CA SER A 75 1.54 0.04 -14.42
C SER A 75 2.65 -0.26 -13.41
N VAL A 76 2.33 -0.96 -12.32
CA VAL A 76 3.35 -1.36 -11.32
C VAL A 76 4.30 -2.41 -11.89
N ARG A 77 3.80 -3.40 -12.64
CA ARG A 77 4.61 -4.47 -13.23
C ARG A 77 5.54 -3.97 -14.33
N SER A 78 5.11 -2.96 -15.09
CA SER A 78 5.95 -2.28 -16.10
C SER A 78 6.92 -1.25 -15.50
N GLY A 79 6.79 -0.96 -14.20
CA GLY A 79 7.70 -0.08 -13.48
C GLY A 79 9.10 -0.67 -13.31
N PRO A 80 10.10 0.16 -12.94
CA PRO A 80 11.51 -0.23 -12.86
C PRO A 80 11.77 -1.39 -11.89
N PHE A 81 11.02 -1.43 -10.77
CA PHE A 81 11.10 -2.47 -9.74
C PHE A 81 9.92 -3.46 -9.81
N GLY A 82 9.11 -3.44 -10.87
CA GLY A 82 7.92 -4.29 -10.96
C GLY A 82 8.19 -5.80 -10.90
N GLN A 83 9.39 -6.22 -11.31
CA GLN A 83 9.79 -7.64 -11.35
C GLN A 83 10.23 -8.20 -10.00
N ILE A 84 10.46 -7.35 -9.00
CA ILE A 84 10.91 -7.78 -7.67
C ILE A 84 9.75 -8.39 -6.86
N PHE A 85 8.53 -7.95 -7.11
CA PHE A 85 7.33 -8.41 -6.41
C PHE A 85 6.97 -9.84 -6.81
N ARG A 86 6.48 -10.62 -5.85
CA ARG A 86 5.97 -11.97 -6.12
C ARG A 86 4.68 -11.88 -6.93
N PRO A 87 4.56 -12.55 -8.09
CA PRO A 87 3.33 -12.52 -8.90
C PRO A 87 2.08 -12.96 -8.13
N ASP A 88 2.24 -13.88 -7.18
CA ASP A 88 1.14 -14.40 -6.34
C ASP A 88 0.59 -13.36 -5.36
N ASN A 89 1.32 -12.26 -5.12
CA ASN A 89 0.91 -11.21 -4.19
C ASN A 89 0.13 -10.08 -4.85
N PHE A 90 -0.15 -10.20 -6.16
CA PHE A 90 -1.01 -9.29 -6.91
C PHE A 90 -2.43 -9.85 -6.90
N VAL A 91 -3.32 -9.17 -6.20
CA VAL A 91 -4.74 -9.53 -6.14
C VAL A 91 -5.54 -8.42 -6.80
N PHE A 92 -6.26 -8.74 -7.87
CA PHE A 92 -7.04 -7.73 -8.58
C PHE A 92 -8.41 -8.21 -9.04
N GLY A 93 -9.36 -7.28 -9.04
CA GLY A 93 -10.71 -7.47 -9.56
C GLY A 93 -10.81 -7.23 -11.06
N GLN A 94 -12.03 -7.42 -11.59
CA GLN A 94 -12.39 -7.07 -12.97
C GLN A 94 -13.27 -5.81 -13.06
N SER A 95 -13.65 -5.24 -11.92
CA SER A 95 -14.69 -4.24 -11.78
C SER A 95 -14.24 -3.18 -10.78
N GLY A 96 -14.24 -1.91 -11.17
CA GLY A 96 -13.81 -0.82 -10.32
C GLY A 96 -14.89 -0.33 -9.35
N ALA A 97 -14.46 0.18 -8.20
CA ALA A 97 -15.37 0.81 -7.24
C ALA A 97 -15.97 2.15 -7.74
N GLY A 98 -15.37 2.79 -8.75
CA GLY A 98 -15.89 4.03 -9.36
C GLY A 98 -16.09 5.17 -8.35
N ASN A 99 -15.10 5.41 -7.49
CA ASN A 99 -15.16 6.42 -6.41
C ASN A 99 -16.34 6.26 -5.43
N ASN A 100 -16.87 5.04 -5.28
CA ASN A 100 -17.93 4.75 -4.33
C ASN A 100 -17.41 3.85 -3.20
N TRP A 101 -17.31 4.41 -1.98
CA TRP A 101 -16.90 3.67 -0.79
C TRP A 101 -17.76 2.42 -0.52
N ALA A 102 -19.09 2.52 -0.68
CA ALA A 102 -19.99 1.40 -0.40
C ALA A 102 -19.77 0.23 -1.35
N LYS A 103 -19.42 0.48 -2.62
CA LYS A 103 -19.03 -0.58 -3.54
C LYS A 103 -17.75 -1.27 -3.12
N GLY A 104 -16.75 -0.49 -2.70
CA GLY A 104 -15.49 -1.02 -2.19
C GLY A 104 -15.66 -1.79 -0.88
N HIS A 105 -16.59 -1.39 -0.01
CA HIS A 105 -16.72 -1.97 1.33
C HIS A 105 -17.74 -3.12 1.42
N TYR A 106 -18.84 -3.06 0.68
CA TYR A 106 -19.95 -4.01 0.84
C TYR A 106 -20.21 -4.90 -0.36
N THR A 107 -19.78 -4.53 -1.57
CA THR A 107 -20.06 -5.31 -2.79
C THR A 107 -18.79 -5.86 -3.43
N GLU A 108 -18.16 -5.11 -4.34
CA GLU A 108 -17.05 -5.60 -5.16
C GLU A 108 -15.82 -5.93 -4.31
N GLY A 109 -15.50 -5.09 -3.33
CA GLY A 109 -14.36 -5.34 -2.44
C GLY A 109 -14.62 -6.46 -1.46
N ALA A 110 -15.88 -6.72 -1.08
CA ALA A 110 -16.24 -7.85 -0.22
C ALA A 110 -16.11 -9.19 -0.95
N GLU A 111 -16.28 -9.22 -2.28
CA GLU A 111 -16.03 -10.42 -3.08
C GLU A 111 -14.53 -10.72 -3.22
N LEU A 112 -13.69 -9.68 -3.30
CA LEU A 112 -12.24 -9.84 -3.48
C LEU A 112 -11.46 -10.03 -2.16
N ILE A 113 -12.04 -9.62 -1.02
CA ILE A 113 -11.31 -9.52 0.25
C ILE A 113 -10.74 -10.86 0.73
N ASP A 114 -11.48 -11.96 0.56
CA ASP A 114 -11.04 -13.28 1.00
C ASP A 114 -9.77 -13.72 0.28
N SER A 115 -9.66 -13.40 -1.01
CA SER A 115 -8.45 -13.67 -1.80
C SER A 115 -7.25 -12.85 -1.30
N VAL A 116 -7.46 -11.58 -0.91
CA VAL A 116 -6.41 -10.74 -0.32
C VAL A 116 -5.99 -11.28 1.05
N LEU A 117 -6.96 -11.64 1.90
CA LEU A 117 -6.69 -12.20 3.23
C LEU A 117 -5.91 -13.51 3.14
N ASP A 118 -6.20 -14.38 2.18
CA ASP A 118 -5.42 -15.62 1.98
C ASP A 118 -3.95 -15.34 1.62
N VAL A 119 -3.68 -14.31 0.82
CA VAL A 119 -2.30 -13.89 0.51
C VAL A 119 -1.64 -13.28 1.75
N VAL A 120 -2.36 -12.43 2.49
CA VAL A 120 -1.87 -11.82 3.73
C VAL A 120 -1.52 -12.89 4.77
N ARG A 121 -2.36 -13.92 4.93
CA ARG A 121 -2.12 -15.06 5.82
C ARG A 121 -0.86 -15.83 5.41
N LYS A 122 -0.70 -16.14 4.13
CA LYS A 122 0.51 -16.82 3.61
C LYS A 122 1.78 -16.02 3.90
N GLU A 123 1.75 -14.70 3.72
CA GLU A 123 2.92 -13.86 4.03
C GLU A 123 3.16 -13.72 5.54
N ALA A 124 2.10 -13.67 6.35
CA ALA A 124 2.19 -13.67 7.81
C ALA A 124 2.78 -14.98 8.35
N GLU A 125 2.41 -16.13 7.81
CA GLU A 125 2.97 -17.44 8.16
C GLU A 125 4.44 -17.57 7.73
N ASN A 126 4.85 -16.87 6.67
CA ASN A 126 6.25 -16.78 6.23
C ASN A 126 7.11 -15.81 7.08
N CYS A 127 6.58 -15.27 8.17
CA CYS A 127 7.32 -14.40 9.09
C CYS A 127 7.61 -15.15 10.40
N ASP A 128 8.84 -15.02 10.93
CA ASP A 128 9.19 -15.60 12.23
C ASP A 128 8.45 -14.91 13.38
N CYS A 129 8.35 -13.58 13.34
CA CYS A 129 7.67 -12.78 14.35
C CYS A 129 7.13 -11.48 13.75
N LEU A 130 5.96 -11.61 13.10
CA LEU A 130 5.22 -10.49 12.53
C LEU A 130 4.96 -9.40 13.58
N GLN A 131 5.43 -8.18 13.33
CA GLN A 131 5.16 -7.04 14.21
C GLN A 131 3.79 -6.41 13.95
N GLY A 132 3.42 -6.32 12.68
CA GLY A 132 2.26 -5.56 12.26
C GLY A 132 2.16 -5.38 10.76
N PHE A 133 1.18 -4.57 10.38
CA PHE A 133 0.81 -4.29 9.01
C PHE A 133 0.98 -2.81 8.72
N GLN A 134 1.51 -2.52 7.53
CA GLN A 134 1.62 -1.17 7.01
C GLN A 134 0.72 -1.04 5.78
N VAL A 135 -0.40 -0.33 5.90
CA VAL A 135 -1.38 -0.18 4.82
C VAL A 135 -1.26 1.18 4.17
N CYS A 136 -1.00 1.23 2.85
CA CYS A 136 -0.99 2.46 2.07
C CYS A 136 -2.24 2.54 1.19
N HIS A 137 -3.04 3.61 1.39
CA HIS A 137 -4.32 3.78 0.69
C HIS A 137 -4.74 5.26 0.61
N SER A 138 -5.75 5.53 -0.23
CA SER A 138 -6.40 6.85 -0.28
C SER A 138 -7.79 6.80 0.34
N LEU A 139 -8.19 7.89 1.00
CA LEU A 139 -9.53 8.02 1.58
C LEU A 139 -10.55 8.60 0.61
N GLY A 140 -10.09 9.27 -0.47
CA GLY A 140 -10.97 9.85 -1.49
C GLY A 140 -11.51 8.86 -2.51
N GLY A 141 -10.76 7.81 -2.84
CA GLY A 141 -11.16 6.81 -3.85
C GLY A 141 -12.31 5.90 -3.40
N GLY A 142 -12.67 4.89 -4.19
CA GLY A 142 -13.62 3.84 -3.78
C GLY A 142 -12.92 2.56 -3.27
N THR A 143 -11.89 2.12 -3.99
CA THR A 143 -11.11 0.92 -3.65
C THR A 143 -10.24 1.14 -2.41
N GLY A 144 -9.36 2.15 -2.44
CA GLY A 144 -8.45 2.43 -1.33
C GLY A 144 -9.19 2.76 -0.04
N SER A 145 -10.34 3.44 -0.15
CA SER A 145 -11.14 3.84 1.01
C SER A 145 -11.97 2.65 1.52
N GLY A 146 -12.92 2.14 0.73
CA GLY A 146 -13.89 1.12 1.13
C GLY A 146 -13.27 -0.25 1.35
N MET A 147 -12.58 -0.78 0.33
CA MET A 147 -11.92 -2.08 0.42
C MET A 147 -10.73 -2.03 1.39
N GLY A 148 -10.00 -0.91 1.40
CA GLY A 148 -8.90 -0.71 2.36
C GLY A 148 -9.37 -0.75 3.82
N THR A 149 -10.45 -0.05 4.16
CA THR A 149 -10.97 -0.11 5.54
C THR A 149 -11.63 -1.45 5.89
N LEU A 150 -12.24 -2.13 4.91
CA LEU A 150 -12.72 -3.50 5.11
C LEU A 150 -11.57 -4.45 5.47
N LEU A 151 -10.46 -4.36 4.74
CA LEU A 151 -9.26 -5.17 4.99
C LEU A 151 -8.70 -4.91 6.39
N ILE A 152 -8.59 -3.64 6.78
CA ILE A 152 -8.09 -3.26 8.10
C ILE A 152 -8.95 -3.87 9.21
N SER A 153 -10.27 -3.80 9.10
CA SER A 153 -11.20 -4.43 10.05
C SER A 153 -10.99 -5.94 10.13
N LYS A 154 -10.86 -6.61 8.98
CA LYS A 154 -10.67 -8.07 8.93
C LYS A 154 -9.32 -8.51 9.50
N ILE A 155 -8.25 -7.76 9.21
CA ILE A 155 -6.94 -8.02 9.80
C ILE A 155 -6.98 -7.79 11.32
N ARG A 156 -7.71 -6.77 11.81
CA ARG A 156 -7.84 -6.53 13.24
C ARG A 156 -8.61 -7.64 13.96
N GLU A 157 -9.59 -8.25 13.29
CA GLU A 157 -10.29 -9.45 13.80
C GLU A 157 -9.36 -10.67 13.90
N GLU A 158 -8.52 -10.92 12.90
CA GLU A 158 -7.63 -12.10 12.85
C GLU A 158 -6.33 -11.92 13.65
N TYR A 159 -5.80 -10.71 13.71
CA TYR A 159 -4.51 -10.36 14.29
C TYR A 159 -4.65 -9.22 15.32
N PRO A 160 -5.43 -9.39 16.40
CA PRO A 160 -5.74 -8.31 17.35
C PRO A 160 -4.52 -7.78 18.10
N ASP A 161 -3.50 -8.63 18.31
CA ASP A 161 -2.28 -8.28 19.06
C ASP A 161 -1.18 -7.65 18.18
N ARG A 162 -1.46 -7.40 16.89
CA ARG A 162 -0.50 -6.85 15.93
C ARG A 162 -0.79 -5.38 15.65
N MET A 163 0.28 -4.60 15.50
CA MET A 163 0.18 -3.18 15.21
C MET A 163 -0.38 -2.94 13.82
N MET A 164 -1.34 -2.02 13.70
CA MET A 164 -1.90 -1.55 12.43
C MET A 164 -1.49 -0.10 12.18
N LEU A 165 -0.59 0.12 11.22
CA LEU A 165 -0.17 1.45 10.77
C LEU A 165 -0.75 1.74 9.38
N THR A 166 -1.39 2.88 9.21
CA THR A 166 -1.92 3.31 7.91
C THR A 166 -1.22 4.57 7.39
N PHE A 167 -0.90 4.59 6.11
CA PHE A 167 -0.53 5.77 5.35
C PHE A 167 -1.73 6.18 4.51
N SER A 168 -2.50 7.13 5.04
CA SER A 168 -3.81 7.50 4.52
C SER A 168 -3.73 8.84 3.81
N VAL A 169 -3.93 8.82 2.49
CA VAL A 169 -3.95 10.05 1.69
C VAL A 169 -5.31 10.71 1.79
N PHE A 170 -5.32 11.93 2.32
CA PHE A 170 -6.51 12.75 2.45
C PHE A 170 -6.79 13.50 1.15
N PRO A 171 -8.06 13.54 0.72
CA PRO A 171 -8.44 14.26 -0.48
C PRO A 171 -8.29 15.77 -0.31
N SER A 172 -8.00 16.47 -1.41
CA SER A 172 -8.02 17.93 -1.47
C SER A 172 -8.69 18.39 -2.76
N PRO A 173 -9.58 19.41 -2.69
CA PRO A 173 -10.26 19.96 -3.87
C PRO A 173 -9.31 20.65 -4.85
N LYS A 174 -8.05 20.92 -4.47
CA LYS A 174 -7.04 21.46 -5.40
C LYS A 174 -6.41 20.40 -6.30
N VAL A 175 -6.52 19.13 -5.92
CA VAL A 175 -5.82 18.00 -6.57
C VAL A 175 -6.81 17.05 -7.25
N SER A 176 -8.06 17.00 -6.78
CA SER A 176 -9.11 16.14 -7.36
C SER A 176 -10.43 16.88 -7.52
N ASP A 177 -11.09 16.64 -8.66
CA ASP A 177 -12.42 17.18 -9.01
C ASP A 177 -13.57 16.26 -8.54
N THR A 178 -13.26 15.17 -7.82
CA THR A 178 -14.27 14.18 -7.42
C THR A 178 -15.11 14.70 -6.25
N VAL A 179 -16.37 15.04 -6.53
CA VAL A 179 -17.30 15.63 -5.54
C VAL A 179 -17.68 14.69 -4.39
N VAL A 180 -17.48 13.38 -4.54
CA VAL A 180 -17.84 12.38 -3.52
C VAL A 180 -16.71 12.03 -2.55
N GLU A 181 -15.50 12.56 -2.73
CA GLU A 181 -14.37 12.28 -1.85
C GLU A 181 -14.63 12.62 -0.37
N PRO A 182 -15.32 13.72 0.00
CA PRO A 182 -15.63 13.99 1.39
C PRO A 182 -16.50 12.91 2.02
N TYR A 183 -17.42 12.29 1.26
CA TYR A 183 -18.23 11.18 1.75
C TYR A 183 -17.36 9.94 2.01
N ASN A 184 -16.53 9.56 1.04
CA ASN A 184 -15.64 8.41 1.15
C ASN A 184 -14.66 8.60 2.33
N ALA A 185 -14.09 9.79 2.49
CA ALA A 185 -13.17 10.09 3.57
C ALA A 185 -13.86 10.03 4.95
N THR A 186 -15.06 10.58 5.08
CA THR A 186 -15.82 10.54 6.34
C THR A 186 -16.12 9.09 6.75
N LEU A 187 -16.57 8.27 5.80
CA LEU A 187 -16.88 6.85 6.04
C LEU A 187 -15.62 6.05 6.39
N SER A 188 -14.51 6.30 5.71
CA SER A 188 -13.25 5.61 6.01
C SER A 188 -12.63 6.04 7.34
N VAL A 189 -12.68 7.32 7.69
CA VAL A 189 -12.15 7.82 8.98
C VAL A 189 -12.88 7.15 10.15
N HIS A 190 -14.21 6.97 10.05
CA HIS A 190 -14.95 6.24 11.08
C HIS A 190 -14.39 4.84 11.34
N GLN A 191 -14.04 4.11 10.27
CA GLN A 191 -13.44 2.77 10.38
C GLN A 191 -12.00 2.81 10.89
N LEU A 192 -11.21 3.81 10.49
CA LEU A 192 -9.81 3.94 10.91
C LEU A 192 -9.67 4.27 12.38
N VAL A 193 -10.56 5.09 12.94
CA VAL A 193 -10.53 5.47 14.36
C VAL A 193 -10.65 4.25 15.29
N GLU A 194 -11.38 3.22 14.87
CA GLU A 194 -11.61 2.02 15.69
C GLU A 194 -10.56 0.92 15.44
N ASN A 195 -10.03 0.82 14.22
CA ASN A 195 -9.26 -0.35 13.79
C ASN A 195 -7.77 -0.09 13.53
N ALA A 196 -7.33 1.17 13.38
CA ALA A 196 -5.92 1.51 13.20
C ALA A 196 -5.30 1.97 14.53
N ASP A 197 -4.12 1.44 14.86
CA ASP A 197 -3.38 1.87 16.07
C ASP A 197 -2.65 3.20 15.80
N GLU A 198 -2.21 3.42 14.56
CA GLU A 198 -1.56 4.66 14.12
C GLU A 198 -1.94 4.99 12.66
N CYS A 199 -2.22 6.27 12.39
CA CYS A 199 -2.58 6.76 11.06
C CYS A 199 -1.73 7.98 10.69
N MET A 200 -0.87 7.80 9.69
CA MET A 200 -0.10 8.86 9.05
C MET A 200 -0.96 9.55 8.01
N VAL A 201 -1.39 10.76 8.36
CA VAL A 201 -2.22 11.62 7.52
C VAL A 201 -1.36 12.31 6.46
N LEU A 202 -1.56 11.94 5.20
CA LEU A 202 -0.89 12.55 4.05
C LEU A 202 -1.88 13.48 3.34
N ASP A 203 -1.77 14.78 3.59
CA ASP A 203 -2.64 15.78 2.96
C ASP A 203 -2.10 16.20 1.58
N ASN A 204 -2.85 15.86 0.53
CA ASN A 204 -2.52 16.25 -0.84
C ASN A 204 -2.43 17.77 -1.02
N GLU A 205 -3.18 18.56 -0.26
CA GLU A 205 -3.08 20.02 -0.31
C GLU A 205 -1.73 20.50 0.21
N ALA A 206 -1.31 19.98 1.37
CA ALA A 206 -0.04 20.32 1.97
C ALA A 206 1.13 19.88 1.07
N LEU A 207 1.06 18.67 0.50
CA LEU A 207 2.05 18.18 -0.45
C LEU A 207 2.12 19.06 -1.70
N TYR A 208 0.98 19.46 -2.25
CA TYR A 208 0.92 20.36 -3.40
C TYR A 208 1.52 21.73 -3.08
N ASP A 209 1.16 22.33 -1.93
CA ASP A 209 1.67 23.63 -1.50
C ASP A 209 3.20 23.59 -1.28
N ILE A 210 3.75 22.49 -0.75
CA ILE A 210 5.21 22.31 -0.64
C ILE A 210 5.86 22.25 -2.03
N CYS A 211 5.33 21.45 -2.95
CA CYS A 211 5.86 21.35 -4.31
C CYS A 211 5.83 22.69 -5.05
N PHE A 212 4.72 23.42 -4.95
CA PHE A 212 4.53 24.68 -5.65
C PHE A 212 5.34 25.82 -5.00
N ARG A 213 5.24 25.99 -3.68
CA ARG A 213 5.83 27.15 -2.99
C ARG A 213 7.29 26.95 -2.64
N THR A 214 7.69 25.75 -2.21
CA THR A 214 9.06 25.48 -1.72
C THR A 214 9.93 24.96 -2.84
N LEU A 215 9.49 23.90 -3.54
CA LEU A 215 10.27 23.30 -4.63
C LEU A 215 10.16 24.07 -5.96
N LYS A 216 9.29 25.10 -6.01
CA LYS A 216 9.08 25.98 -7.19
C LYS A 216 8.68 25.20 -8.45
N LEU A 217 7.98 24.09 -8.29
CA LEU A 217 7.43 23.31 -9.39
C LEU A 217 6.12 23.96 -9.85
N THR A 218 6.08 24.44 -11.10
CA THR A 218 4.89 25.11 -11.67
C THR A 218 3.70 24.17 -11.85
N THR A 219 3.95 22.89 -12.10
CA THR A 219 2.93 21.85 -12.29
C THR A 219 3.34 20.58 -11.54
N PRO A 220 3.00 20.45 -10.25
CA PRO A 220 3.21 19.22 -9.50
C PRO A 220 2.49 18.04 -10.16
N SER A 221 3.18 16.92 -10.36
CA SER A 221 2.64 15.70 -10.96
C SER A 221 2.72 14.51 -10.01
N CYS A 222 1.73 13.62 -10.08
CA CYS A 222 1.73 12.32 -9.40
C CYS A 222 2.39 11.20 -10.22
N LYS A 223 2.97 11.54 -11.39
CA LYS A 223 3.75 10.63 -12.25
C LYS A 223 5.23 10.71 -11.91
#